data_AF-A0A957IB95-F1
#
_entry.id   AF-A0A957IB95-F1
#
_cell.length_a   1.000
_cell.length_b   1.000
_cell.length_c   1.000
_cell.angle_alpha   90.00
_cell.angle_beta   90.00
_cell.angle_gamma   90.00
#
_symmetry.space_group_name_H-M   'P 1'
#
loop_
_entity.id
_entity.type
_entity.pdbx_description
1 polymer ?
#
loop_
_entity_poly.entity_id
_entity_poly.type
_entity_poly.pdbx_seq_one_letter_code
_entity_poly.pdbx_strand_id
1 'polypeptide(L)' 'MWQRLSKPDILLYLDVSYTAARQRKPHIDGGPQRLTEQHKRLDHARQHCDFYIDTTDLTPGEVRTAVFDFLHTI' A
#
# COMPACT_ATOMS: atom_id res chain seq x y z
N MET A 1 -2.86 4.40 14.05
CA MET A 1 -2.40 5.79 13.82
C MET A 1 -3.39 6.57 12.96
N TRP A 2 -3.85 6.04 11.82
CA TRP A 2 -4.77 6.74 10.92
C TRP A 2 -6.09 7.13 11.60
N GLN A 3 -6.85 6.23 12.24
CA GLN A 3 -8.13 6.55 12.91
C GLN A 3 -8.06 7.70 13.95
N ARG A 4 -6.88 7.98 14.51
CA ARG A 4 -6.67 9.04 15.51
C ARG A 4 -6.09 10.33 14.90
N LEU A 5 -5.42 10.24 13.76
CA LEU A 5 -4.77 11.38 13.09
C LEU A 5 -5.60 11.93 11.93
N SER A 6 -6.40 11.08 11.29
CA SER A 6 -7.26 11.42 10.17
C SER A 6 -8.54 10.56 10.17
N LYS A 7 -9.64 11.12 9.68
CA LYS A 7 -10.86 10.36 9.39
C LYS A 7 -11.08 10.39 7.87
N PRO A 8 -10.33 9.58 7.11
CA PRO A 8 -10.53 9.52 5.67
C PRO A 8 -11.91 8.92 5.36
N ASP A 9 -12.56 9.41 4.31
CA ASP A 9 -13.79 8.79 3.79
C ASP A 9 -13.49 7.43 3.16
N ILE A 10 -12.27 7.25 2.63
CA ILE A 10 -11.81 6.02 1.96
C ILE A 10 -10.35 5.76 2.34
N LEU A 11 -10.05 4.53 2.74
CA LEU A 11 -8.72 4.02 3.05
C LEU A 11 -8.26 3.01 1.99
N LEU A 12 -7.26 3.41 1.19
CA LEU A 12 -6.61 2.52 0.22
C LEU A 12 -5.28 1.99 0.79
N TYR A 13 -5.04 0.69 0.69
CA TYR A 13 -3.80 0.05 1.08
C TYR A 13 -3.05 -0.46 -0.15
N LEU A 14 -1.88 0.14 -0.44
CA LEU A 14 -1.00 -0.28 -1.52
C LEU A 14 0.15 -1.11 -0.94
N ASP A 15 0.20 -2.40 -1.26
CA ASP A 15 1.29 -3.28 -0.85
C ASP A 15 2.33 -3.48 -1.95
N VAL A 16 3.52 -3.94 -1.56
CA VAL A 16 4.59 -4.29 -2.49
C VAL A 16 5.57 -5.26 -1.83
N SER A 17 6.09 -6.21 -2.60
CA SER A 17 7.20 -7.05 -2.16
C SER A 17 8.50 -6.25 -1.98
N TYR A 18 9.36 -6.71 -1.08
CA TYR A 18 10.65 -6.04 -0.84
C TYR A 18 11.53 -5.99 -2.10
N THR A 19 11.51 -7.07 -2.90
CA THR A 19 12.28 -7.18 -4.14
C THR A 19 11.83 -6.13 -5.17
N ALA A 20 10.52 -6.00 -5.41
CA ALA A 20 9.98 -4.98 -6.31
C ALA A 20 10.22 -3.55 -5.77
N ALA A 21 10.06 -3.34 -4.45
CA ALA A 21 10.36 -2.04 -3.83
C ALA A 21 11.83 -1.64 -4.02
N ARG A 22 12.76 -2.59 -3.89
CA ARG A 22 14.19 -2.39 -4.14
C ARG A 22 14.51 -2.08 -5.60
N GLN A 23 13.84 -2.73 -6.54
CA GLN A 23 14.02 -2.45 -7.96
C GLN A 23 13.55 -1.02 -8.30
N ARG A 24 12.40 -0.60 -7.76
CA ARG A 24 11.85 0.75 -7.94
C ARG A 24 12.69 1.83 -7.23
N LYS A 25 13.18 1.51 -6.04
CA LYS A 25 14.02 2.40 -5.22
C LYS A 25 15.27 1.66 -4.72
N PRO A 26 16.36 1.68 -5.50
CA PRO A 26 17.59 0.96 -5.16
C PRO A 26 18.20 1.35 -3.80
N HIS A 27 17.99 2.59 -3.36
CA HIS A 27 18.49 3.13 -2.09
C HIS A 27 17.42 3.13 -0.99
N ILE A 28 16.57 2.09 -0.91
CA ILE A 28 15.66 1.94 0.24
C ILE A 28 16.45 1.49 1.47
N ASP A 29 16.56 2.37 2.45
CA ASP A 29 17.25 2.10 3.72
C ASP A 29 16.45 1.14 4.61
N GLY A 30 17.15 0.33 5.40
CA GLY A 30 16.54 -0.51 6.46
C GLY A 30 16.19 -1.94 6.07
N GLY A 31 16.54 -2.38 4.85
CA GLY A 31 16.46 -3.80 4.48
C GLY A 31 15.02 -4.38 4.44
N PRO A 32 14.89 -5.70 4.25
CA PRO A 32 13.59 -6.40 4.28
C PRO A 32 12.87 -6.22 5.62
N GLN A 33 13.62 -6.17 6.72
CA GLN A 33 13.08 -6.09 8.07
C GLN A 33 12.30 -4.80 8.30
N ARG A 34 12.72 -3.68 7.71
CA ARG A 34 11.94 -2.44 7.74
C ARG A 34 10.56 -2.60 7.08
N LEU A 35 10.47 -3.35 5.97
CA LEU A 35 9.17 -3.59 5.33
C LEU A 35 8.27 -4.43 6.23
N THR A 36 8.81 -5.48 6.86
CA THR A 36 8.08 -6.29 7.84
C THR A 36 7.58 -5.45 9.02
N GLU A 37 8.41 -4.55 9.55
CA GLU A 37 7.99 -3.65 10.64
C GLU A 37 6.93 -2.64 10.18
N GLN A 38 6.98 -2.17 8.93
CA GLN A 38 5.91 -1.35 8.36
C GLN A 38 4.60 -2.13 8.25
N HIS A 39 4.64 -3.37 7.77
CA HIS A 39 3.46 -4.24 7.72
C HIS A 39 2.84 -4.45 9.10
N LYS A 40 3.64 -4.72 10.13
CA LYS A 40 3.13 -4.84 11.51
C LYS A 40 2.47 -3.56 12.00
N ARG A 41 3.09 -2.40 11.75
CA ARG A 41 2.54 -1.09 12.17
C ARG A 41 1.25 -0.73 11.44
N LEU A 42 1.10 -1.21 10.21
CA LEU A 42 -0.04 -0.93 9.34
C LEU A 42 -1.03 -2.11 9.29
N ASP A 43 -0.86 -3.16 10.09
CA ASP A 43 -1.71 -4.36 10.07
C ASP A 43 -3.19 -4.02 10.25
N HIS A 44 -3.50 -3.16 11.22
CA HIS A 44 -4.85 -2.65 11.42
C HIS A 44 -5.35 -1.82 10.22
N ALA A 45 -4.49 -1.07 9.52
CA ALA A 45 -4.92 -0.35 8.31
C ALA A 45 -5.20 -1.33 7.16
N ARG A 46 -4.39 -2.38 7.03
CA ARG A 46 -4.55 -3.43 6.04
C ARG A 46 -5.84 -4.23 6.23
N GLN A 47 -6.22 -4.51 7.48
CA GLN A 47 -7.44 -5.25 7.80
C GLN A 47 -8.73 -4.43 7.61
N HIS A 48 -8.62 -3.11 7.67
CA HIS A 48 -9.76 -2.19 7.65
C HIS A 48 -9.78 -1.24 6.45
N CYS A 49 -8.95 -1.49 5.42
CA CYS A 49 -8.98 -0.69 4.21
C CYS A 49 -10.20 -1.05 3.36
N ASP A 50 -10.76 -0.06 2.68
CA ASP A 50 -11.84 -0.26 1.72
C ASP A 50 -11.33 -0.94 0.45
N PHE A 51 -10.06 -0.73 0.11
CA PHE A 51 -9.41 -1.36 -1.04
C PHE A 51 -7.96 -1.72 -0.73
N TYR A 52 -7.61 -2.97 -1.04
CA TYR A 52 -6.26 -3.50 -0.95
C TYR A 52 -5.77 -3.88 -2.35
N ILE A 53 -4.53 -3.51 -2.68
CA ILE A 53 -3.88 -3.94 -3.92
C ILE A 53 -2.41 -4.24 -3.69
N ASP A 54 -1.96 -5.41 -4.16
CA ASP A 54 -0.54 -5.72 -4.28
C ASP A 54 -0.02 -5.15 -5.58
N THR A 55 0.91 -4.21 -5.48
CA THR A 55 1.48 -3.51 -6.63
C THR A 55 2.73 -4.18 -7.17
N THR A 56 3.18 -5.31 -6.62
CA THR A 56 4.47 -5.96 -6.96
C THR A 56 4.73 -6.06 -8.45
N ASP A 57 3.76 -6.57 -9.20
CA ASP A 57 3.86 -6.80 -10.64
C ASP A 57 3.12 -5.74 -11.48
N LEU A 58 2.65 -4.67 -10.84
CA LEU A 58 1.88 -3.61 -11.49
C LEU A 58 2.74 -2.41 -11.84
N THR A 59 2.51 -1.89 -13.04
CA THR A 59 2.98 -0.57 -13.47
C THR A 59 2.17 0.53 -12.78
N PRO A 60 2.69 1.77 -12.71
CA PRO A 60 1.91 2.89 -12.17
C PRO A 60 0.57 3.13 -12.90
N GLY A 61 0.51 2.83 -14.21
CA GLY A 61 -0.72 2.96 -14.99
C GLY A 61 -1.79 1.95 -14.57
N GLU A 62 -1.40 0.69 -14.36
CA GLU A 62 -2.30 -0.36 -13.91
C GLU A 62 -2.80 -0.11 -12.49
N VAL A 63 -1.91 0.33 -11.58
CA VAL A 63 -2.31 0.73 -10.22
C VAL A 63 -3.33 1.87 -10.28
N ARG A 64 -3.10 2.87 -11.14
CA ARG A 64 -4.05 3.97 -11.33
C ARG A 64 -5.40 3.47 -11.81
N THR A 65 -5.43 2.66 -12.86
CA THR A 65 -6.68 2.10 -13.40
C THR A 65 -7.43 1.34 -12.31
N ALA A 66 -6.77 0.42 -11.61
CA ALA A 66 -7.40 -0.36 -10.55
C ALA A 66 -7.99 0.50 -9.41
N VAL A 67 -7.29 1.56 -9.00
CA VAL A 67 -7.78 2.49 -7.97
C VAL A 67 -8.97 3.30 -8.50
N PHE A 68 -8.92 3.80 -9.72
CA PHE A 68 -10.02 4.59 -10.29
C PHE A 68 -11.27 3.74 -10.53
N ASP A 69 -11.10 2.50 -11.00
CA ASP A 69 -12.21 1.56 -11.19
C ASP A 69 -12.93 1.28 -9.85
N PHE A 70 -12.17 1.10 -8.77
CA PHE A 70 -12.72 0.98 -7.43
C PHE A 70 -13.50 2.24 -7.02
N LEU A 71 -12.91 3.42 -7.19
CA LEU A 71 -13.54 4.70 -6.83
C LEU A 71 -14.81 5.02 -7.65
N HIS A 72 -14.96 4.47 -8.84
CA HIS A 72 -16.17 4.61 -9.66
C HIS A 72 -17.29 3.63 -9.27
N THR A 73 -17.01 2.65 -8.43
CA THR A 73 -17.96 1.60 -8.02
C THR A 73 -18.69 1.95 -6.71
N ILE A 74 -18.20 2.95 -5.97
CA ILE A 74 -18.72 3.39 -4.67
C ILE A 74 -19.66 4.59 -4.78
#